data_AF-A0A9E3F4K9-F1
#
_entry.id   AF-A0A9E3F4K9-F1
#
_cell.length_a   1.000
_cell.length_b   1.000
_cell.length_c   1.000
_cell.angle_alpha   90.00
_cell.angle_beta   90.00
_cell.angle_gamma   90.00
#
_symmetry.space_group_name_H-M   'P 1'
#
loop_
_entity.id
_entity.type
_entity.pdbx_description
1 polymer ?
#
loop_
_entity_poly.entity_id
_entity_poly.type
_entity_poly.pdbx_seq_one_letter_code
_entity_poly.pdbx_strand_id
1 'polypeptide(L)'
;MQGTQLNNIAGAQFRANPQYRLTLFDRLPPEQQEWLRDLRNDPDHYGVLLPAEGIGRSIKAVCRETALLFFTLQEPGPLPGYVQTLFGAEAGQEIAELVLDGVLEIAQGEAFVSGAEASALIYEAAPPPAESGVIARLSEDALRYAQTLDVDDPQMLSARLYFYNRLPVSPAWQRQFATPDAVRAFLGLNPPGSELVRRGRRWAETPLPPPYDGWLMWQARDAAREDAPCTYKLYVSPRPESLRDAFWETVDTLSDLGVSRFKIGKDVYGLLRPDKVVAYFTDFQVVEEAAHRLERALAGCPAHGVPFTAEIGGDGLLSWGMDPPRAQQALGWQERESWRLWVTNRLATALLAARAAPPPDRQPWQFAVERLALEGVDTHTWTPRTTLWQDSGGK
;
A
#
# COMPACT_ATOMS: atom_id res chain seq x y z
N MET A 1 -2.23 0.79 20.79
CA MET A 1 -1.91 1.45 19.50
C MET A 1 -0.94 2.57 19.79
N GLN A 2 0.36 2.33 19.55
CA GLN A 2 1.37 3.39 19.56
C GLN A 2 1.54 3.82 18.11
N GLY A 3 0.95 4.95 17.73
CA GLY A 3 1.24 5.58 16.45
C GLY A 3 2.55 6.35 16.54
N THR A 4 3.16 6.65 15.39
CA THR A 4 4.32 7.55 15.32
C THR A 4 3.97 8.89 16.01
N GLN A 5 4.69 9.22 17.08
CA GLN A 5 4.49 10.47 17.81
C GLN A 5 5.23 11.61 17.10
N LEU A 6 4.51 12.72 16.92
CA LEU A 6 5.04 13.93 16.32
C LEU A 6 5.45 14.92 17.41
N ASN A 7 6.62 15.53 17.26
CA ASN A 7 6.99 16.70 18.04
C ASN A 7 6.02 17.84 17.72
N ASN A 8 5.78 18.72 18.69
CA ASN A 8 5.01 19.93 18.44
C ASN A 8 5.85 20.92 17.62
N ILE A 9 5.61 20.95 16.31
CA ILE A 9 6.29 21.86 15.37
C ILE A 9 5.52 23.15 15.11
N ALA A 10 4.33 23.35 15.69
CA ALA A 10 3.45 24.46 15.33
C ALA A 10 4.05 25.85 15.63
N GLY A 11 4.98 25.93 16.59
CA GLY A 11 5.71 27.15 16.95
C GLY A 11 6.98 27.41 16.14
N ALA A 12 7.34 26.53 15.20
CA ALA A 12 8.53 26.69 14.37
C ALA A 12 8.35 27.77 13.29
N GLN A 13 9.46 28.16 12.66
CA GLN A 13 9.43 28.95 11.43
C GLN A 13 9.43 28.02 10.22
N PHE A 14 8.60 28.37 9.25
CA PHE A 14 8.41 27.64 8.02
C PHE A 14 8.63 28.55 6.81
N ARG A 15 8.99 27.96 5.69
CA ARG A 15 8.93 28.61 4.37
C ARG A 15 8.50 27.62 3.30
N ALA A 16 7.98 28.12 2.19
CA ALA A 16 7.76 27.36 0.99
C ALA A 16 9.11 26.92 0.42
N ASN A 17 9.21 25.66 -0.02
CA ASN A 17 10.47 25.16 -0.53
C ASN A 17 10.84 25.89 -1.84
N PRO A 18 11.97 26.63 -1.88
CA PRO A 18 12.33 27.45 -3.03
C PRO A 18 12.73 26.63 -4.27
N GLN A 19 12.90 25.31 -4.13
CA GLN A 19 13.16 24.40 -5.24
C GLN A 19 11.89 24.05 -6.03
N TYR A 20 10.73 24.48 -5.57
CA TYR A 20 9.46 24.31 -6.26
C TYR A 20 8.91 25.64 -6.80
N ARG A 21 8.27 25.55 -7.97
CA ARG A 21 7.44 26.62 -8.53
C ARG A 21 6.00 26.14 -8.68
N LEU A 22 5.08 26.83 -8.03
CA LEU A 22 3.65 26.60 -8.23
C LEU A 22 3.22 27.15 -9.61
N THR A 23 2.65 26.28 -10.43
CA THR A 23 2.07 26.63 -11.74
C THR A 23 0.61 26.20 -11.75
N LEU A 24 -0.29 27.11 -12.13
CA LEU A 24 -1.71 26.80 -12.28
C LEU A 24 -1.91 25.76 -13.37
N PHE A 25 -2.89 24.87 -13.20
CA PHE A 25 -3.14 23.78 -14.13
C PHE A 25 -3.36 24.28 -15.58
N ASP A 26 -4.17 25.33 -15.74
CA ASP A 26 -4.49 25.95 -17.03
C ASP A 26 -3.28 26.61 -17.72
N ARG A 27 -2.21 26.87 -16.97
CA ARG A 27 -0.94 27.44 -17.47
C ARG A 27 0.13 26.40 -17.76
N LEU A 28 -0.15 25.12 -17.55
CA LEU A 28 0.77 24.05 -17.92
C LEU A 28 0.83 23.88 -19.44
N PRO A 29 1.96 23.40 -19.99
CA PRO A 29 2.03 22.94 -21.38
C PRO A 29 0.92 21.92 -21.70
N PRO A 30 0.32 21.94 -22.90
CA PRO A 30 -0.78 21.04 -23.27
C PRO A 30 -0.48 19.55 -23.04
N GLU A 31 0.76 19.13 -23.29
CA GLU A 31 1.21 17.74 -23.05
C GLU A 31 1.13 17.35 -21.57
N GLN A 32 1.50 18.27 -20.67
CA GLN A 32 1.42 18.05 -19.22
C GLN A 32 -0.04 18.11 -18.73
N GLN A 33 -0.87 18.99 -19.30
CA GLN A 33 -2.29 19.01 -19.00
C GLN A 33 -2.98 17.69 -19.39
N GLU A 34 -2.59 17.09 -20.51
CA GLU A 34 -3.16 15.80 -20.92
C GLU A 34 -2.74 14.67 -19.98
N TRP A 35 -1.47 14.66 -19.53
CA TRP A 35 -0.98 13.66 -18.56
C TRP A 35 -1.69 13.76 -17.20
N LEU A 36 -2.09 14.98 -16.83
CA LEU A 36 -2.75 15.29 -15.56
C LEU A 36 -4.25 15.54 -15.70
N ARG A 37 -4.85 15.17 -16.83
CA ARG A 37 -6.23 15.56 -17.20
C ARG A 37 -7.28 15.20 -16.15
N ASP A 38 -7.06 14.12 -15.40
CA ASP A 38 -8.04 13.64 -14.44
C ASP A 38 -8.11 14.54 -13.19
N LEU A 39 -7.05 15.32 -12.90
CA LEU A 39 -7.06 16.36 -11.88
C LEU A 39 -8.05 17.50 -12.20
N ARG A 40 -8.51 17.63 -13.45
CA ARG A 40 -9.58 18.59 -13.81
C ARG A 40 -10.92 18.25 -13.16
N ASN A 41 -11.13 16.99 -12.79
CA ASN A 41 -12.38 16.53 -12.19
C ASN A 41 -12.40 16.73 -10.67
N ASP A 42 -11.25 17.07 -10.08
CA ASP A 42 -11.13 17.39 -8.66
C ASP A 42 -11.49 18.88 -8.44
N PRO A 43 -12.58 19.18 -7.70
CA PRO A 43 -13.04 20.55 -7.49
C PRO A 43 -12.09 21.39 -6.63
N ASP A 44 -11.20 20.77 -5.87
CA ASP A 44 -10.26 21.43 -4.97
C ASP A 44 -8.86 21.55 -5.57
N HIS A 45 -8.60 20.88 -6.68
CA HIS A 45 -7.35 21.01 -7.42
C HIS A 45 -7.13 22.46 -7.88
N TYR A 46 -5.94 22.99 -7.58
CA TYR A 46 -5.55 24.36 -7.94
C TYR A 46 -4.43 24.41 -8.98
N GLY A 47 -3.39 23.59 -8.80
CA GLY A 47 -2.25 23.57 -9.71
C GLY A 47 -1.21 22.54 -9.30
N VAL A 48 0.00 22.71 -9.82
CA VAL A 48 1.11 21.77 -9.60
C VAL A 48 2.37 22.49 -9.15
N LEU A 49 3.08 21.88 -8.21
CA LEU A 49 4.43 22.25 -7.84
C LEU A 49 5.39 21.55 -8.79
N LEU A 50 6.04 22.34 -9.64
CA LEU A 50 7.09 21.87 -10.55
C LEU A 50 8.45 22.08 -9.88
N PRO A 51 9.29 21.05 -9.77
CA PRO A 51 10.65 21.23 -9.28
C PRO A 51 11.46 22.04 -10.30
N ALA A 52 12.46 22.78 -9.83
CA ALA A 52 13.43 23.38 -10.75
C ALA A 52 14.17 22.29 -11.55
N GLU A 53 14.52 22.62 -12.79
CA GLU A 53 15.15 21.68 -13.72
C GLU A 53 16.43 21.06 -13.12
N GLY A 54 16.57 19.73 -13.26
CA GLY A 54 17.75 19.00 -12.79
C GLY A 54 17.77 18.61 -11.31
N ILE A 55 16.75 18.97 -10.50
CA ILE A 55 16.74 18.71 -9.05
C ILE A 55 16.23 17.30 -8.68
N GLY A 56 15.88 16.43 -9.64
CA GLY A 56 15.51 15.03 -9.37
C GLY A 56 14.28 14.83 -8.45
N ARG A 57 13.55 15.91 -8.16
CA ARG A 57 12.33 15.90 -7.34
C ARG A 57 11.11 15.57 -8.19
N SER A 58 10.05 15.07 -7.56
CA SER A 58 8.78 14.76 -8.22
C SER A 58 7.87 15.98 -8.33
N ILE A 59 7.02 15.98 -9.36
CA ILE A 59 5.90 16.91 -9.52
C ILE A 59 4.83 16.57 -8.48
N LYS A 60 4.19 17.59 -7.89
CA LYS A 60 3.11 17.41 -6.90
C LYS A 60 1.88 18.20 -7.30
N ALA A 61 0.71 17.56 -7.29
CA ALA A 61 -0.57 18.26 -7.37
C ALA A 61 -0.87 18.93 -6.01
N VAL A 62 -1.47 20.12 -6.05
CA VAL A 62 -1.86 20.85 -4.82
C VAL A 62 -3.29 21.38 -4.92
N CYS A 63 -3.98 21.34 -3.78
CA CYS A 63 -5.28 21.99 -3.59
C CYS A 63 -5.14 23.50 -3.35
N ARG A 64 -6.26 24.21 -3.25
CA ARG A 64 -6.31 25.66 -3.00
C ARG A 64 -5.67 26.05 -1.67
N GLU A 65 -5.88 25.26 -0.64
CA GLU A 65 -5.43 25.52 0.73
C GLU A 65 -3.92 25.41 0.82
N THR A 66 -3.35 24.34 0.24
CA THR A 66 -1.89 24.14 0.12
C THR A 66 -1.26 25.21 -0.76
N ALA A 67 -1.92 25.62 -1.86
CA ALA A 67 -1.44 26.71 -2.70
C ALA A 67 -1.41 28.05 -1.95
N LEU A 68 -2.45 28.39 -1.20
CA LEU A 68 -2.49 29.59 -0.36
C LEU A 68 -1.36 29.56 0.68
N LEU A 69 -1.11 28.39 1.29
CA LEU A 69 -0.04 28.22 2.27
C LEU A 69 1.33 28.42 1.63
N PHE A 70 1.56 27.81 0.47
CA PHE A 70 2.78 27.95 -0.30
C PHE A 70 3.05 29.41 -0.70
N PHE A 71 2.02 30.18 -1.07
CA PHE A 71 2.17 31.61 -1.35
C PHE A 71 2.40 32.45 -0.10
N THR A 72 1.74 32.12 1.01
CA THR A 72 1.86 32.86 2.28
C THR A 72 3.26 32.70 2.88
N LEU A 73 3.86 31.53 2.71
CA LEU A 73 5.18 31.18 3.27
C LEU A 73 6.34 31.36 2.27
N GLN A 74 6.20 32.18 1.22
CA GLN A 74 7.33 32.51 0.34
C GLN A 74 8.49 33.15 1.10
N GLU A 75 8.18 33.89 2.16
CA GLU A 75 9.14 34.38 3.14
C GLU A 75 9.05 33.55 4.43
N PRO A 76 10.17 33.33 5.14
CA PRO A 76 10.16 32.64 6.42
C PRO A 76 9.22 33.28 7.45
N GLY A 77 8.37 32.46 8.07
CA GLY A 77 7.41 32.94 9.06
C GLY A 77 6.75 31.83 9.87
N PRO A 78 5.97 32.17 10.91
CA PRO A 78 5.18 31.20 11.64
C PRO A 78 4.03 30.66 10.78
N LEU A 79 3.42 29.56 11.22
CA LEU A 79 2.20 29.06 10.56
C LEU A 79 1.10 30.12 10.58
N PRO A 80 0.46 30.42 9.42
CA PRO A 80 -0.65 31.36 9.37
C PRO A 80 -1.84 30.89 10.21
N GLY A 81 -2.54 31.81 10.87
CA GLY A 81 -3.66 31.48 11.76
C GLY A 81 -4.79 30.70 11.09
N TYR A 82 -5.01 30.87 9.79
CA TYR A 82 -6.05 30.12 9.06
C TYR A 82 -5.77 28.61 9.00
N VAL A 83 -4.50 28.19 9.05
CA VAL A 83 -4.12 26.77 9.06
C VAL A 83 -4.64 26.09 10.34
N GLN A 84 -4.51 26.78 11.47
CA GLN A 84 -5.05 26.28 12.74
C GLN A 84 -6.58 26.27 12.73
N THR A 85 -7.22 27.26 12.11
CA THR A 85 -8.68 27.29 11.97
C THR A 85 -9.19 26.14 11.08
N LEU A 86 -8.48 25.83 9.99
CA LEU A 86 -8.90 24.83 9.01
C LEU A 86 -8.70 23.40 9.55
N PHE A 87 -7.51 23.11 10.06
CA PHE A 87 -7.14 21.74 10.46
C PHE A 87 -7.27 21.47 11.97
N GLY A 88 -7.51 22.50 12.78
CA GLY A 88 -7.71 22.35 14.22
C GLY A 88 -6.56 21.59 14.90
N ALA A 89 -6.90 20.50 15.57
CA ALA A 89 -5.94 19.63 16.27
C ALA A 89 -5.01 18.86 15.31
N GLU A 90 -5.37 18.70 14.04
CA GLU A 90 -4.61 17.95 13.04
C GLU A 90 -3.58 18.82 12.31
N ALA A 91 -3.60 20.14 12.53
CA ALA A 91 -2.69 21.08 11.86
C ALA A 91 -1.20 20.69 11.98
N GLY A 92 -0.79 20.14 13.13
CA GLY A 92 0.59 19.68 13.31
C GLY A 92 0.96 18.50 12.39
N GLN A 93 0.03 17.57 12.17
CA GLN A 93 0.24 16.41 11.29
C GLN A 93 0.25 16.84 9.82
N GLU A 94 -0.73 17.64 9.40
CA GLU A 94 -0.82 18.15 8.02
C GLU A 94 0.44 18.93 7.61
N ILE A 95 0.94 19.79 8.51
CA ILE A 95 2.18 20.53 8.25
C ILE A 95 3.40 19.61 8.26
N ALA A 96 3.45 18.62 9.14
CA ALA A 96 4.53 17.64 9.14
C ALA A 96 4.59 16.88 7.81
N GLU A 97 3.45 16.46 7.26
CA GLU A 97 3.38 15.80 5.95
C GLU A 97 3.91 16.70 4.82
N LEU A 98 3.50 17.97 4.78
CA LEU A 98 4.01 18.93 3.79
C LEU A 98 5.52 19.16 3.89
N VAL A 99 6.09 19.17 5.11
CA VAL A 99 7.54 19.29 5.30
C VAL A 99 8.27 18.01 4.87
N LEU A 100 7.78 16.84 5.27
CA LEU A 100 8.36 15.54 4.90
C LEU A 100 8.23 15.23 3.41
N ASP A 101 7.24 15.82 2.74
CA ASP A 101 7.09 15.74 1.29
C ASP A 101 7.96 16.75 0.53
N GLY A 102 8.63 17.66 1.24
CA GLY A 102 9.50 18.67 0.64
C GLY A 102 8.76 19.88 0.07
N VAL A 103 7.46 20.02 0.33
CA VAL A 103 6.65 21.17 -0.11
C VAL A 103 6.99 22.40 0.74
N LEU A 104 7.08 22.21 2.05
CA LEU A 104 7.52 23.21 3.01
C LEU A 104 8.90 22.84 3.56
N GLU A 105 9.61 23.83 4.07
CA GLU A 105 10.82 23.67 4.86
C GLU A 105 10.61 24.23 6.26
N ILE A 106 11.22 23.59 7.26
CA ILE A 106 11.19 23.98 8.67
C ILE A 106 12.57 24.48 9.09
N ALA A 107 12.61 25.54 9.92
CA ALA A 107 13.86 26.11 10.40
C ALA A 107 14.62 25.16 11.36
N GLN A 108 15.93 25.04 11.13
CA GLN A 108 16.88 24.33 11.98
C GLN A 108 18.15 25.17 12.14
N GLY A 109 18.26 25.90 13.25
CA GLY A 109 19.32 26.90 13.40
C GLY A 109 19.15 28.01 12.37
N GLU A 110 20.17 28.24 11.54
CA GLU A 110 20.14 29.23 10.44
C GLU A 110 19.68 28.63 9.10
N ALA A 111 19.51 27.31 9.03
CA ALA A 111 19.11 26.59 7.83
C ALA A 111 17.60 26.29 7.83
N PHE A 112 17.09 25.92 6.65
CA PHE A 112 15.76 25.38 6.46
C PHE A 112 15.90 24.00 5.84
N VAL A 113 15.25 23.00 6.44
CA VAL A 113 15.34 21.59 6.05
C VAL A 113 13.96 21.05 5.70
N SER A 114 13.92 20.00 4.86
CA SER A 114 12.69 19.32 4.47
C SER A 114 12.96 17.85 4.18
N GLY A 115 11.91 17.07 3.91
CA GLY A 115 12.06 15.66 3.60
C GLY A 115 12.66 14.88 4.78
N ALA A 116 13.53 13.93 4.46
CA ALA A 116 14.20 13.09 5.45
C ALA A 116 15.15 13.88 6.36
N GLU A 117 15.72 15.00 5.93
CA GLU A 117 16.56 15.85 6.79
C GLU A 117 15.76 16.46 7.95
N ALA A 118 14.47 16.73 7.75
CA ALA A 118 13.58 17.27 8.78
C ALA A 118 13.05 16.20 9.75
N SER A 119 13.30 14.91 9.50
CA SER A 119 12.69 13.80 10.27
C SER A 119 12.95 13.89 11.77
N ALA A 120 14.17 14.23 12.19
CA ALA A 120 14.53 14.36 13.61
C ALA A 120 13.82 15.52 14.32
N LEU A 121 13.37 16.55 13.58
CA LEU A 121 12.58 17.66 14.14
C LEU A 121 11.10 17.29 14.25
N ILE A 122 10.63 16.43 13.37
CA ILE A 122 9.21 16.09 13.22
C ILE A 122 8.84 14.91 14.10
N TYR A 123 9.64 13.86 14.11
CA TYR A 123 9.35 12.63 14.84
C TYR A 123 9.94 12.68 16.25
N GLU A 124 9.11 12.34 17.23
CA GLU A 124 9.58 12.03 18.58
C GLU A 124 10.36 10.71 18.55
N ALA A 125 11.38 10.58 19.39
CA ALA A 125 12.13 9.34 19.52
C ALA A 125 11.21 8.26 20.12
N ALA A 126 10.68 7.38 19.27
CA ALA A 126 9.85 6.28 19.72
C ALA A 126 10.71 5.13 20.26
N PRO A 127 10.31 4.48 21.37
CA PRO A 127 10.92 3.23 21.79
C PRO A 127 10.71 2.15 20.71
N PRO A 128 11.63 1.20 20.57
CA PRO A 128 11.42 0.08 19.65
C PRO A 128 10.14 -0.67 20.03
N PRO A 129 9.35 -1.12 19.03
CA PRO A 129 8.13 -1.87 19.30
C PRO A 129 8.44 -3.15 20.08
N ALA A 130 7.52 -3.53 20.96
CA ALA A 130 7.50 -4.87 21.55
C ALA A 130 7.24 -5.91 20.45
N GLU A 131 7.92 -7.05 20.55
CA GLU A 131 7.91 -8.22 19.63
C GLU A 131 7.07 -8.08 18.35
N SER A 132 7.74 -7.80 17.23
CA SER A 132 7.11 -7.76 15.90
C SER A 132 6.65 -9.16 15.46
N GLY A 133 5.43 -9.28 14.92
CA GLY A 133 4.91 -10.51 14.30
C GLY A 133 5.72 -10.99 13.09
N VAL A 134 5.38 -12.16 12.54
CA VAL A 134 6.10 -12.76 11.40
C VAL A 134 6.07 -11.84 10.18
N ILE A 135 4.88 -11.30 9.85
CA ILE A 135 4.70 -10.43 8.69
C ILE A 135 5.41 -9.09 8.88
N ALA A 136 5.40 -8.55 10.09
CA ALA A 136 6.10 -7.31 10.41
C ALA A 136 7.61 -7.45 10.18
N ARG A 137 8.22 -8.55 10.66
CA ARG A 137 9.64 -8.86 10.40
C ARG A 137 9.93 -9.04 8.91
N LEU A 138 9.10 -9.77 8.17
CA LEU A 138 9.27 -9.94 6.72
C LEU A 138 9.21 -8.62 5.96
N SER A 139 8.37 -7.69 6.40
CA SER A 139 8.21 -6.37 5.79
C SER A 139 9.42 -5.46 6.09
N GLU A 140 9.96 -5.55 7.31
CA GLU A 140 11.21 -4.88 7.67
C GLU A 140 12.40 -5.44 6.87
N ASP A 141 12.52 -6.76 6.77
CA ASP A 141 13.57 -7.41 5.97
C ASP A 141 13.48 -7.01 4.49
N ALA A 142 12.26 -6.88 3.95
CA ALA A 142 12.02 -6.38 2.60
C ALA A 142 12.54 -4.95 2.39
N LEU A 143 12.31 -4.07 3.36
CA LEU A 143 12.78 -2.69 3.32
C LEU A 143 14.30 -2.59 3.47
N ARG A 144 14.87 -3.35 4.41
CA ARG A 144 16.32 -3.46 4.60
C ARG A 144 17.03 -4.03 3.38
N TYR A 145 16.40 -4.97 2.67
CA TYR A 145 16.86 -5.44 1.38
C TYR A 145 16.77 -4.33 0.33
N ALA A 146 15.62 -3.68 0.19
CA ALA A 146 15.39 -2.65 -0.83
C ALA A 146 16.37 -1.47 -0.73
N GLN A 147 16.71 -1.02 0.48
CA GLN A 147 17.70 0.07 0.65
C GLN A 147 19.11 -0.29 0.17
N THR A 148 19.45 -1.59 0.07
CA THR A 148 20.77 -2.04 -0.41
C THR A 148 20.85 -2.15 -1.93
N LEU A 149 19.72 -2.00 -2.62
CA LEU A 149 19.67 -2.10 -4.08
C LEU A 149 20.10 -0.78 -4.71
N ASP A 150 20.95 -0.88 -5.73
CA ASP A 150 21.32 0.22 -6.62
C ASP A 150 20.20 0.43 -7.66
N VAL A 151 19.04 0.86 -7.19
CA VAL A 151 17.84 1.10 -8.00
C VAL A 151 17.30 2.47 -7.64
N ASP A 152 17.32 3.39 -8.61
CA ASP A 152 16.83 4.77 -8.42
C ASP A 152 15.46 5.02 -9.08
N ASP A 153 14.93 4.02 -9.78
CA ASP A 153 13.58 4.05 -10.34
C ASP A 153 12.53 3.62 -9.27
N PRO A 154 11.59 4.50 -8.88
CA PRO A 154 10.54 4.18 -7.92
C PRO A 154 9.68 2.99 -8.33
N GLN A 155 9.39 2.82 -9.62
CA GLN A 155 8.55 1.71 -10.11
C GLN A 155 9.29 0.38 -9.97
N MET A 156 10.55 0.34 -10.38
CA MET A 156 11.41 -0.83 -10.19
C MET A 156 11.58 -1.17 -8.71
N LEU A 157 11.83 -0.19 -7.84
CA LEU A 157 11.99 -0.43 -6.40
C LEU A 157 10.68 -0.91 -5.74
N SER A 158 9.54 -0.32 -6.12
CA SER A 158 8.22 -0.79 -5.70
C SER A 158 7.97 -2.24 -6.13
N ALA A 159 8.31 -2.60 -7.37
CA ALA A 159 8.22 -3.97 -7.84
C ALA A 159 9.11 -4.94 -7.03
N ARG A 160 10.33 -4.52 -6.65
CA ARG A 160 11.22 -5.31 -5.79
C ARG A 160 10.62 -5.56 -4.41
N LEU A 161 10.03 -4.55 -3.79
CA LEU A 161 9.32 -4.67 -2.51
C LEU A 161 8.07 -5.56 -2.65
N TYR A 162 7.24 -5.31 -3.67
CA TYR A 162 5.99 -6.03 -3.92
C TYR A 162 6.20 -7.54 -4.13
N PHE A 163 7.29 -7.90 -4.84
CA PHE A 163 7.67 -9.29 -5.09
C PHE A 163 8.67 -9.87 -4.08
N TYR A 164 8.98 -9.14 -3.01
CA TYR A 164 9.80 -9.68 -1.92
C TYR A 164 9.14 -10.93 -1.32
N ASN A 165 9.97 -11.82 -0.78
CA ASN A 165 9.55 -13.13 -0.27
C ASN A 165 8.89 -14.01 -1.34
N ARG A 166 9.26 -13.88 -2.62
CA ARG A 166 8.93 -14.88 -3.66
C ARG A 166 9.92 -16.04 -3.58
N LEU A 167 9.43 -17.27 -3.67
CA LEU A 167 10.30 -18.44 -3.74
C LEU A 167 10.97 -18.56 -5.12
N PRO A 168 12.24 -19.01 -5.17
CA PRO A 168 12.92 -19.25 -6.43
C PRO A 168 12.24 -20.36 -7.22
N VAL A 169 12.14 -20.18 -8.54
CA VAL A 169 11.62 -21.21 -9.45
C VAL A 169 12.66 -22.31 -9.60
N SER A 170 12.40 -23.46 -8.99
CA SER A 170 13.22 -24.65 -9.18
C SER A 170 12.77 -25.43 -10.42
N PRO A 171 13.64 -26.27 -11.01
CA PRO A 171 13.23 -27.18 -12.09
C PRO A 171 12.08 -28.12 -11.70
N ALA A 172 11.97 -28.46 -10.40
CA ALA A 172 10.85 -29.27 -9.90
C ALA A 172 9.53 -28.50 -10.00
N TRP A 173 9.50 -27.24 -9.54
CA TRP A 173 8.31 -26.38 -9.63
C TRP A 173 7.92 -26.08 -11.07
N GLN A 174 8.90 -25.83 -11.92
CA GLN A 174 8.64 -25.57 -13.33
C GLN A 174 8.00 -26.76 -14.05
N ARG A 175 8.41 -28.00 -13.70
CA ARG A 175 7.76 -29.22 -14.22
C ARG A 175 6.35 -29.41 -13.66
N GLN A 176 6.17 -29.18 -12.36
CA GLN A 176 4.88 -29.39 -11.68
C GLN A 176 3.82 -28.38 -12.11
N PHE A 177 4.21 -27.13 -12.36
CA PHE A 177 3.32 -26.01 -12.68
C PHE A 177 3.60 -25.43 -14.07
N ALA A 178 3.92 -26.30 -15.03
CA ALA A 178 4.33 -25.92 -16.38
C ALA A 178 3.24 -25.17 -17.17
N THR A 179 1.97 -25.47 -16.89
CA THR A 179 0.82 -24.90 -17.59
C THR A 179 -0.33 -24.60 -16.61
N PRO A 180 -1.29 -23.74 -16.99
CA PRO A 180 -2.52 -23.54 -16.21
C PRO A 180 -3.28 -24.84 -15.95
N ASP A 181 -3.33 -25.76 -16.91
CA ASP A 181 -3.98 -27.06 -16.75
C ASP A 181 -3.24 -27.98 -15.77
N ALA A 182 -1.91 -27.88 -15.70
CA ALA A 182 -1.12 -28.58 -14.69
C ALA A 182 -1.44 -28.05 -13.28
N VAL A 183 -1.59 -26.73 -13.13
CA VAL A 183 -2.07 -26.11 -11.87
C VAL A 183 -3.48 -26.61 -11.52
N ARG A 184 -4.39 -26.68 -12.50
CA ARG A 184 -5.74 -27.23 -12.28
C ARG A 184 -5.71 -28.68 -11.85
N ALA A 185 -4.89 -29.50 -12.49
CA ALA A 185 -4.72 -30.90 -12.15
C ALA A 185 -4.16 -31.05 -10.72
N PHE A 186 -3.15 -30.27 -10.36
CA PHE A 186 -2.57 -30.24 -9.03
C PHE A 186 -3.61 -29.88 -7.96
N LEU A 187 -4.43 -28.86 -8.20
CA LEU A 187 -5.50 -28.44 -7.32
C LEU A 187 -6.72 -29.39 -7.33
N GLY A 188 -6.79 -30.38 -8.24
CA GLY A 188 -7.91 -31.31 -8.33
C GLY A 188 -9.17 -30.74 -9.02
N LEU A 189 -9.00 -29.84 -9.99
CA LEU A 189 -10.10 -29.09 -10.64
C LEU A 189 -10.66 -29.73 -11.94
N ASN A 190 -10.03 -30.74 -12.55
CA ASN A 190 -10.44 -31.32 -13.86
C ASN A 190 -11.56 -32.41 -13.76
N PRO A 191 -12.50 -32.56 -14.73
CA PRO A 191 -13.68 -33.45 -14.61
C PRO A 191 -13.51 -34.91 -15.15
N PRO A 192 -14.46 -35.86 -14.86
CA PRO A 192 -15.63 -35.80 -13.97
C PRO A 192 -15.49 -36.60 -12.65
N GLY A 193 -16.02 -36.05 -11.55
CA GLY A 193 -15.88 -36.58 -10.17
C GLY A 193 -15.01 -35.72 -9.23
N SER A 194 -14.50 -34.59 -9.73
CA SER A 194 -13.58 -33.70 -9.02
C SER A 194 -14.15 -33.13 -7.73
N GLU A 195 -13.25 -32.76 -6.83
CA GLU A 195 -13.56 -32.01 -5.60
C GLU A 195 -14.31 -30.71 -5.94
N LEU A 196 -14.06 -30.09 -7.09
CA LEU A 196 -14.83 -28.92 -7.57
C LEU A 196 -16.32 -29.23 -7.81
N VAL A 197 -16.68 -30.42 -8.30
CA VAL A 197 -18.10 -30.79 -8.51
C VAL A 197 -18.81 -31.10 -7.18
N ARG A 198 -18.05 -31.52 -6.16
CA ARG A 198 -18.57 -31.82 -4.81
C ARG A 198 -18.63 -30.59 -3.91
N ARG A 199 -17.54 -29.82 -3.83
CA ARG A 199 -17.33 -28.66 -2.95
C ARG A 199 -17.51 -27.32 -3.67
N GLY A 200 -17.14 -27.25 -4.94
CA GLY A 200 -17.12 -26.02 -5.75
C GLY A 200 -18.42 -25.66 -6.49
N ARG A 201 -19.57 -26.27 -6.18
CA ARG A 201 -20.84 -26.06 -6.94
C ARG A 201 -21.27 -24.59 -7.03
N ARG A 202 -20.96 -23.82 -5.98
CA ARG A 202 -21.28 -22.39 -5.89
C ARG A 202 -20.39 -21.52 -6.78
N TRP A 203 -19.25 -22.03 -7.24
CA TRP A 203 -18.24 -21.23 -7.92
C TRP A 203 -18.30 -21.40 -9.44
N ALA A 204 -18.10 -20.29 -10.15
CA ALA A 204 -17.85 -20.25 -11.57
C ALA A 204 -16.49 -19.61 -11.81
N GLU A 205 -15.65 -20.30 -12.58
CA GLU A 205 -14.39 -19.70 -13.01
C GLU A 205 -14.67 -18.57 -13.99
N THR A 206 -14.00 -17.43 -13.78
CA THR A 206 -14.15 -16.24 -14.61
C THR A 206 -12.83 -15.94 -15.32
N PRO A 207 -12.81 -15.88 -16.66
CA PRO A 207 -11.61 -15.47 -17.39
C PRO A 207 -11.30 -14.01 -17.11
N LEU A 208 -10.02 -13.70 -16.91
CA LEU A 208 -9.53 -12.33 -16.76
C LEU A 208 -8.84 -11.88 -18.06
N PRO A 209 -9.10 -10.66 -18.54
CA PRO A 209 -8.40 -10.11 -19.69
C PRO A 209 -6.95 -9.77 -19.31
N PRO A 210 -6.01 -9.78 -20.27
CA PRO A 210 -4.68 -9.18 -20.07
C PRO A 210 -4.79 -7.71 -19.60
N PRO A 211 -3.89 -7.24 -18.71
CA PRO A 211 -2.75 -7.95 -18.13
C PRO A 211 -3.08 -8.80 -16.88
N TYR A 212 -4.34 -8.95 -16.51
CA TYR A 212 -4.77 -9.65 -15.29
C TYR A 212 -4.87 -11.18 -15.46
N ASP A 213 -4.45 -11.71 -16.59
CA ASP A 213 -4.59 -13.12 -16.98
C ASP A 213 -3.60 -14.06 -16.28
N GLY A 214 -2.73 -13.56 -15.40
CA GLY A 214 -1.85 -14.33 -14.51
C GLY A 214 -2.55 -15.00 -13.31
N TRP A 215 -3.87 -14.90 -13.20
CA TRP A 215 -4.67 -15.47 -12.12
C TRP A 215 -5.75 -16.43 -12.63
N LEU A 216 -6.03 -17.46 -11.84
CA LEU A 216 -7.29 -18.19 -11.89
C LEU A 216 -8.25 -17.54 -10.90
N MET A 217 -9.41 -17.09 -11.38
CA MET A 217 -10.39 -16.38 -10.56
C MET A 217 -11.72 -17.13 -10.55
N TRP A 218 -12.33 -17.23 -9.37
CA TRP A 218 -13.70 -17.72 -9.21
C TRP A 218 -14.59 -16.65 -8.63
N GLN A 219 -15.83 -16.65 -9.11
CA GLN A 219 -16.93 -15.84 -8.57
C GLN A 219 -18.06 -16.78 -8.16
N ALA A 220 -18.72 -16.47 -7.04
CA ALA A 220 -19.90 -17.20 -6.63
C ALA A 220 -21.04 -16.91 -7.63
N ARG A 221 -21.74 -17.97 -8.06
CA ARG A 221 -22.79 -17.92 -9.09
C ARG A 221 -23.98 -17.03 -8.70
N ASP A 222 -24.23 -16.93 -7.40
CA ASP A 222 -25.36 -16.18 -6.84
C ASP A 222 -24.92 -14.81 -6.29
N ALA A 223 -23.68 -14.39 -6.54
CA ALA A 223 -23.18 -13.12 -6.02
C ALA A 223 -23.83 -11.95 -6.77
N ALA A 224 -24.57 -11.10 -6.04
CA ALA A 224 -24.95 -9.80 -6.55
C ALA A 224 -23.70 -8.92 -6.73
N ARG A 225 -23.69 -8.07 -7.76
CA ARG A 225 -22.68 -7.01 -7.88
C ARG A 225 -22.98 -5.95 -6.83
N GLU A 226 -22.30 -6.05 -5.68
CA GLU A 226 -22.31 -4.99 -4.68
C GLU A 226 -21.18 -4.00 -4.96
N ASP A 227 -21.54 -2.73 -5.15
CA ASP A 227 -20.59 -1.62 -5.13
C ASP A 227 -20.32 -1.25 -3.67
N ALA A 228 -19.44 -2.01 -3.01
CA ALA A 228 -18.97 -1.68 -1.68
C ALA A 228 -17.94 -0.53 -1.73
N PRO A 229 -17.96 0.40 -0.75
CA PRO A 229 -17.05 1.54 -0.70
C PRO A 229 -15.59 1.14 -0.50
N CYS A 230 -15.35 0.03 0.21
CA CYS A 230 -14.03 -0.54 0.45
C CYS A 230 -14.00 -2.02 0.04
N THR A 231 -12.84 -2.52 -0.36
CA THR A 231 -12.62 -3.94 -0.63
C THR A 231 -11.54 -4.45 0.32
N TYR A 232 -11.93 -5.31 1.26
CA TYR A 232 -11.00 -6.03 2.10
C TYR A 232 -10.48 -7.27 1.38
N LYS A 233 -9.26 -7.67 1.69
CA LYS A 233 -8.62 -8.88 1.18
C LYS A 233 -8.12 -9.72 2.32
N LEU A 234 -8.40 -11.02 2.27
CA LEU A 234 -7.70 -12.03 3.05
C LEU A 234 -6.67 -12.71 2.16
N TYR A 235 -5.44 -12.77 2.62
CA TYR A 235 -4.34 -13.48 2.00
C TYR A 235 -4.13 -14.80 2.74
N VAL A 236 -4.10 -15.91 2.00
CA VAL A 236 -3.77 -17.23 2.54
C VAL A 236 -2.44 -17.65 1.91
N SER A 237 -1.40 -17.76 2.73
CA SER A 237 -0.02 -17.86 2.26
C SER A 237 0.67 -19.14 2.73
N PRO A 238 0.21 -20.33 2.30
CA PRO A 238 0.91 -21.57 2.61
C PRO A 238 2.20 -21.67 1.81
N ARG A 239 3.11 -22.52 2.26
CA ARG A 239 4.21 -23.03 1.43
C ARG A 239 3.64 -23.88 0.26
N PRO A 240 4.27 -23.88 -0.92
CA PRO A 240 3.74 -24.57 -2.10
C PRO A 240 3.45 -26.06 -1.89
N GLU A 241 4.19 -26.72 -1.02
CA GLU A 241 4.05 -28.13 -0.66
C GLU A 241 2.70 -28.43 0.01
N SER A 242 2.14 -27.47 0.75
CA SER A 242 0.85 -27.58 1.46
C SER A 242 -0.28 -26.83 0.74
N LEU A 243 -0.02 -26.30 -0.45
CA LEU A 243 -0.93 -25.41 -1.15
C LEU A 243 -2.25 -26.08 -1.53
N ARG A 244 -2.22 -27.36 -1.94
CA ARG A 244 -3.44 -28.06 -2.37
C ARG A 244 -4.45 -28.19 -1.21
N ASP A 245 -3.99 -28.66 -0.07
CA ASP A 245 -4.85 -28.88 1.09
C ASP A 245 -5.36 -27.54 1.63
N ALA A 246 -4.45 -26.56 1.75
CA ALA A 246 -4.82 -25.21 2.17
C ALA A 246 -5.83 -24.54 1.22
N PHE A 247 -5.71 -24.78 -0.08
CA PHE A 247 -6.67 -24.27 -1.07
C PHE A 247 -8.07 -24.80 -0.81
N TRP A 248 -8.25 -26.09 -0.53
CA TRP A 248 -9.59 -26.66 -0.35
C TRP A 248 -10.23 -26.24 0.97
N GLU A 249 -9.48 -26.19 2.06
CA GLU A 249 -9.98 -25.63 3.34
C GLU A 249 -10.37 -24.15 3.19
N THR A 250 -9.61 -23.41 2.39
CA THR A 250 -9.97 -22.03 2.00
C THR A 250 -11.27 -22.01 1.24
N VAL A 251 -11.40 -22.79 0.17
CA VAL A 251 -12.63 -22.83 -0.65
C VAL A 251 -13.86 -23.21 0.18
N ASP A 252 -13.75 -24.20 1.06
CA ASP A 252 -14.84 -24.63 1.92
C ASP A 252 -15.26 -23.52 2.89
N THR A 253 -14.29 -22.90 3.57
CA THR A 253 -14.57 -21.77 4.47
C THR A 253 -15.22 -20.59 3.74
N LEU A 254 -14.71 -20.21 2.56
CA LEU A 254 -15.27 -19.12 1.76
C LEU A 254 -16.68 -19.44 1.27
N SER A 255 -16.95 -20.71 0.95
CA SER A 255 -18.27 -21.19 0.51
C SER A 255 -19.30 -21.08 1.63
N ASP A 256 -18.93 -21.49 2.84
CA ASP A 256 -19.79 -21.41 4.03
C ASP A 256 -20.10 -19.96 4.42
N LEU A 257 -19.14 -19.06 4.26
CA LEU A 257 -19.28 -17.65 4.64
C LEU A 257 -19.93 -16.75 3.57
N GLY A 258 -20.29 -17.30 2.40
CA GLY A 258 -20.94 -16.47 1.39
C GLY A 258 -20.02 -15.53 0.62
N VAL A 259 -18.71 -15.79 0.63
CA VAL A 259 -17.75 -14.91 -0.05
C VAL A 259 -18.00 -14.91 -1.55
N SER A 260 -17.89 -13.74 -2.18
CA SER A 260 -18.30 -13.55 -3.57
C SER A 260 -17.22 -13.90 -4.58
N ARG A 261 -15.94 -13.78 -4.22
CA ARG A 261 -14.82 -14.01 -5.15
C ARG A 261 -13.51 -14.33 -4.45
N PHE A 262 -12.69 -15.14 -5.10
CA PHE A 262 -11.31 -15.37 -4.74
C PHE A 262 -10.47 -15.69 -5.99
N LYS A 263 -9.14 -15.67 -5.83
CA LYS A 263 -8.22 -16.02 -6.91
C LYS A 263 -6.99 -16.74 -6.39
N ILE A 264 -6.36 -17.50 -7.29
CA ILE A 264 -5.05 -18.14 -7.08
C ILE A 264 -4.13 -17.89 -8.29
N GLY A 265 -2.82 -17.91 -8.07
CA GLY A 265 -1.84 -17.86 -9.16
C GLY A 265 -2.09 -18.93 -10.22
N LYS A 266 -1.95 -18.55 -11.50
CA LYS A 266 -2.27 -19.43 -12.64
C LYS A 266 -1.13 -20.34 -13.09
N ASP A 267 0.10 -20.00 -12.72
CA ASP A 267 1.31 -20.69 -13.17
C ASP A 267 2.35 -20.78 -12.05
N VAL A 268 3.52 -21.33 -12.37
CA VAL A 268 4.65 -21.44 -11.44
C VAL A 268 5.02 -20.10 -10.80
N TYR A 269 4.96 -18.99 -11.53
CA TYR A 269 5.34 -17.68 -11.00
C TYR A 269 4.27 -17.14 -10.05
N GLY A 270 3.00 -17.39 -10.34
CA GLY A 270 1.86 -17.05 -9.49
C GLY A 270 1.84 -17.85 -8.19
N LEU A 271 2.11 -19.16 -8.25
CA LEU A 271 2.05 -20.05 -7.08
C LEU A 271 3.24 -19.90 -6.13
N LEU A 272 4.39 -19.40 -6.61
CA LEU A 272 5.57 -19.14 -5.77
C LEU A 272 5.61 -17.73 -5.18
N ARG A 273 4.61 -16.88 -5.46
CA ARG A 273 4.43 -15.60 -4.79
C ARG A 273 3.95 -15.79 -3.34
N PRO A 274 4.22 -14.83 -2.44
CA PRO A 274 3.66 -14.88 -1.11
C PRO A 274 2.12 -14.77 -1.14
N ASP A 275 1.56 -13.86 -1.95
CA ASP A 275 0.11 -13.59 -2.07
C ASP A 275 -0.59 -14.50 -3.10
N LYS A 276 -0.25 -15.79 -3.09
CA LYS A 276 -0.70 -16.75 -4.11
C LYS A 276 -2.20 -17.06 -4.04
N VAL A 277 -2.86 -16.98 -2.87
CA VAL A 277 -4.32 -17.13 -2.70
C VAL A 277 -4.87 -15.86 -2.07
N VAL A 278 -5.89 -15.27 -2.69
CA VAL A 278 -6.51 -14.02 -2.22
C VAL A 278 -8.03 -14.11 -2.32
N ALA A 279 -8.71 -13.89 -1.19
CA ALA A 279 -10.17 -13.78 -1.11
C ALA A 279 -10.58 -12.33 -0.85
N TYR A 280 -11.75 -11.93 -1.34
CA TYR A 280 -12.20 -10.54 -1.28
C TYR A 280 -13.52 -10.41 -0.53
N PHE A 281 -13.59 -9.41 0.33
CA PHE A 281 -14.70 -9.18 1.24
C PHE A 281 -15.14 -7.71 1.17
N THR A 282 -16.40 -7.47 1.48
CA THR A 282 -16.99 -6.13 1.62
C THR A 282 -17.07 -5.69 3.08
N ASP A 283 -16.96 -6.63 4.01
CA ASP A 283 -17.02 -6.43 5.46
C ASP A 283 -15.82 -7.07 6.16
N PHE A 284 -15.19 -6.31 7.07
CA PHE A 284 -14.06 -6.77 7.86
C PHE A 284 -14.45 -7.85 8.88
N GLN A 285 -15.65 -7.81 9.44
CA GLN A 285 -16.09 -8.84 10.40
C GLN A 285 -16.11 -10.23 9.75
N VAL A 286 -16.44 -10.31 8.45
CA VAL A 286 -16.39 -11.56 7.69
C VAL A 286 -14.96 -11.99 7.40
N VAL A 287 -14.01 -11.05 7.27
CA VAL A 287 -12.57 -11.36 7.18
C VAL A 287 -12.09 -12.01 8.48
N GLU A 288 -12.45 -11.43 9.63
CA GLU A 288 -12.08 -11.98 10.94
C GLU A 288 -12.65 -13.38 11.13
N GLU A 289 -13.93 -13.59 10.86
CA GLU A 289 -14.56 -14.91 10.97
C GLU A 289 -13.90 -15.94 10.03
N ALA A 290 -13.58 -15.55 8.79
CA ALA A 290 -12.86 -16.41 7.85
C ALA A 290 -11.47 -16.77 8.37
N ALA A 291 -10.74 -15.81 8.93
CA ALA A 291 -9.42 -16.03 9.50
C ALA A 291 -9.48 -17.01 10.69
N HIS A 292 -10.40 -16.83 11.64
CA HIS A 292 -10.55 -17.71 12.80
C HIS A 292 -10.94 -19.16 12.42
N ARG A 293 -11.70 -19.35 11.34
CA ARG A 293 -12.01 -20.70 10.81
C ARG A 293 -10.78 -21.32 10.14
N LEU A 294 -10.08 -20.56 9.32
CA LEU A 294 -8.91 -21.04 8.60
C LEU A 294 -7.73 -21.31 9.51
N GLU A 295 -7.52 -20.52 10.55
CA GLU A 295 -6.47 -20.75 11.55
C GLU A 295 -6.63 -22.15 12.19
N ARG A 296 -7.87 -22.52 12.55
CA ARG A 296 -8.17 -23.85 13.10
C ARG A 296 -8.03 -24.95 12.06
N ALA A 297 -8.56 -24.74 10.85
CA ALA A 297 -8.53 -25.74 9.78
C ALA A 297 -7.11 -26.00 9.24
N LEU A 298 -6.26 -24.98 9.27
CA LEU A 298 -4.89 -25.01 8.75
C LEU A 298 -3.84 -25.07 9.85
N ALA A 299 -4.21 -25.49 11.06
CA ALA A 299 -3.27 -25.61 12.17
C ALA A 299 -2.05 -26.47 11.78
N GLY A 300 -0.85 -25.89 11.91
CA GLY A 300 0.40 -26.54 11.53
C GLY A 300 0.75 -26.48 10.03
N CYS A 301 -0.07 -25.83 9.21
CA CYS A 301 0.25 -25.57 7.81
C CYS A 301 1.47 -24.62 7.72
N PRO A 302 2.56 -25.00 7.02
CA PRO A 302 3.74 -24.16 6.92
C PRO A 302 3.44 -22.83 6.24
N ALA A 303 3.70 -21.72 6.94
CA ALA A 303 3.51 -20.38 6.41
C ALA A 303 4.63 -19.96 5.44
N HIS A 304 4.25 -19.18 4.44
CA HIS A 304 5.13 -18.47 3.53
C HIS A 304 5.22 -16.98 3.92
N GLY A 305 4.09 -16.34 4.21
CA GLY A 305 4.03 -14.96 4.71
C GLY A 305 3.97 -13.92 3.60
N VAL A 306 3.09 -12.92 3.76
CA VAL A 306 2.87 -11.83 2.80
C VAL A 306 3.37 -10.49 3.36
N PRO A 307 4.56 -10.00 2.96
CA PRO A 307 5.03 -8.69 3.39
C PRO A 307 4.02 -7.58 3.06
N PHE A 308 4.00 -6.54 3.90
CA PHE A 308 3.16 -5.34 3.78
C PHE A 308 1.66 -5.62 3.89
N THR A 309 1.27 -6.55 4.76
CA THR A 309 -0.13 -6.87 5.08
C THR A 309 -0.30 -7.06 6.57
N ALA A 310 -1.50 -6.85 7.08
CA ALA A 310 -1.78 -6.95 8.50
C ALA A 310 -1.96 -8.41 8.92
N GLU A 311 -1.14 -8.88 9.86
CA GLU A 311 -1.19 -10.26 10.34
C GLU A 311 -2.47 -10.51 11.15
N ILE A 312 -3.14 -11.65 10.91
CA ILE A 312 -4.39 -12.01 11.63
C ILE A 312 -4.36 -13.41 12.25
N GLY A 313 -3.44 -14.29 11.84
CA GLY A 313 -3.28 -15.65 12.38
C GLY A 313 -2.07 -15.88 13.28
N GLY A 314 -1.21 -14.87 13.51
CA GLY A 314 -0.07 -14.95 14.43
C GLY A 314 1.16 -15.77 13.98
N ASP A 315 1.04 -16.56 12.91
CA ASP A 315 2.12 -17.40 12.35
C ASP A 315 2.56 -16.95 10.93
N GLY A 316 1.96 -15.89 10.41
CA GLY A 316 2.17 -15.39 9.04
C GLY A 316 1.45 -16.18 7.93
N LEU A 317 0.66 -17.22 8.24
CA LEU A 317 -0.13 -17.93 7.23
C LEU A 317 -1.28 -17.06 6.69
N LEU A 318 -1.94 -16.33 7.60
CA LEU A 318 -3.10 -15.49 7.33
C LEU A 318 -2.77 -14.03 7.60
N SER A 319 -3.06 -13.19 6.62
CA SER A 319 -2.95 -11.73 6.74
C SER A 319 -3.99 -11.04 5.88
N TRP A 320 -4.19 -9.74 6.06
CA TRP A 320 -5.22 -8.98 5.36
C TRP A 320 -4.75 -7.59 4.91
N GLY A 321 -5.55 -6.97 4.06
CA GLY A 321 -5.35 -5.60 3.61
C GLY A 321 -6.64 -4.96 3.12
N MET A 322 -6.65 -3.65 2.96
CA MET A 322 -7.81 -2.87 2.54
C MET A 322 -7.44 -2.05 1.31
N ASP A 323 -8.00 -2.38 0.14
CA ASP A 323 -7.71 -1.64 -1.08
C ASP A 323 -8.22 -0.19 -0.99
N PRO A 324 -7.51 0.78 -1.60
CA PRO A 324 -8.02 2.14 -1.76
C PRO A 324 -9.40 2.17 -2.44
N PRO A 325 -10.34 3.02 -2.00
CA PRO A 325 -11.64 3.19 -2.65
C PRO A 325 -11.50 3.60 -4.12
N ARG A 326 -12.47 3.21 -4.94
CA ARG A 326 -12.48 3.57 -6.37
C ARG A 326 -12.52 5.08 -6.61
N ALA A 327 -13.18 5.84 -5.73
CA ALA A 327 -13.34 7.28 -5.87
C ALA A 327 -12.04 8.07 -5.60
N GLN A 328 -11.13 7.52 -4.80
CA GLN A 328 -9.85 8.16 -4.44
C GLN A 328 -8.71 7.84 -5.42
N GLN A 329 -8.99 7.08 -6.49
CA GLN A 329 -8.04 6.87 -7.58
C GLN A 329 -8.10 8.09 -8.51
N ALA A 330 -7.37 9.15 -8.14
CA ALA A 330 -7.42 10.47 -8.77
C ALA A 330 -7.01 10.52 -10.26
N LEU A 331 -6.40 9.46 -10.78
CA LEU A 331 -5.93 9.36 -12.16
C LEU A 331 -6.51 8.09 -12.79
N GLY A 332 -7.41 8.25 -13.76
CA GLY A 332 -8.15 7.16 -14.43
C GLY A 332 -7.27 6.26 -15.31
N TRP A 333 -6.00 6.61 -15.50
CA TRP A 333 -4.99 5.77 -16.15
C TRP A 333 -4.17 4.92 -15.15
N GLN A 334 -4.27 5.18 -13.85
CA GLN A 334 -3.62 4.36 -12.83
C GLN A 334 -4.44 3.08 -12.67
N GLU A 335 -3.85 1.93 -13.02
CA GLU A 335 -4.49 0.62 -12.81
C GLU A 335 -4.95 0.50 -11.35
N ARG A 336 -6.09 -0.17 -11.12
CA ARG A 336 -6.69 -0.33 -9.79
C ARG A 336 -5.64 -0.81 -8.79
N GLU A 337 -5.19 0.09 -7.94
CA GLU A 337 -4.14 -0.24 -6.97
C GLU A 337 -4.68 -1.23 -5.93
N SER A 338 -3.96 -2.32 -5.72
CA SER A 338 -4.16 -3.18 -4.55
C SER A 338 -3.49 -2.57 -3.33
N TRP A 339 -3.98 -2.86 -2.12
CA TRP A 339 -3.36 -2.49 -0.85
C TRP A 339 -1.82 -2.60 -0.87
N ARG A 340 -1.29 -3.79 -1.19
CA ARG A 340 0.17 -4.01 -1.21
C ARG A 340 0.90 -3.13 -2.21
N LEU A 341 0.30 -2.86 -3.38
CA LEU A 341 0.91 -2.01 -4.40
C LEU A 341 0.91 -0.54 -3.94
N TRP A 342 -0.20 -0.09 -3.35
CA TRP A 342 -0.31 1.24 -2.75
C TRP A 342 0.76 1.46 -1.68
N VAL A 343 0.95 0.48 -0.79
CA VAL A 343 2.00 0.50 0.25
C VAL A 343 3.39 0.51 -0.38
N THR A 344 3.69 -0.38 -1.33
CA THR A 344 5.04 -0.51 -1.90
C THR A 344 5.44 0.71 -2.74
N ASN A 345 4.48 1.35 -3.42
CA ASN A 345 4.73 2.60 -4.16
C ASN A 345 5.16 3.74 -3.23
N ARG A 346 4.51 3.88 -2.08
CA ARG A 346 4.83 4.90 -1.06
C ARG A 346 6.17 4.63 -0.40
N LEU A 347 6.39 3.39 0.03
CA LEU A 347 7.66 2.97 0.61
C LEU A 347 8.83 3.19 -0.35
N ALA A 348 8.68 2.82 -1.63
CA ALA A 348 9.72 3.05 -2.64
C ALA A 348 10.04 4.54 -2.80
N THR A 349 9.01 5.37 -2.90
CA THR A 349 9.18 6.83 -3.03
C THR A 349 9.89 7.42 -1.81
N ALA A 350 9.47 7.07 -0.60
CA ALA A 350 10.07 7.57 0.64
C ALA A 350 11.49 7.05 0.85
N LEU A 351 11.78 5.78 0.49
CA LEU A 351 13.13 5.21 0.52
C LEU A 351 14.08 5.98 -0.39
N LEU A 352 13.66 6.30 -1.62
CA LEU A 352 14.49 7.05 -2.56
C LEU A 352 14.72 8.48 -2.11
N ALA A 353 13.68 9.14 -1.57
CA ALA A 353 13.81 10.48 -0.99
C ALA A 353 14.83 10.50 0.15
N ALA A 354 14.76 9.52 1.08
CA ALA A 354 15.72 9.42 2.17
C ALA A 354 17.12 8.96 1.73
N ARG A 355 17.27 8.23 0.61
CA ARG A 355 18.59 7.93 0.04
C ARG A 355 19.25 9.17 -0.57
N ALA A 356 18.46 10.01 -1.23
CA ALA A 356 18.95 11.25 -1.85
C ALA A 356 19.35 12.30 -0.80
N ALA A 357 18.65 12.35 0.34
CA ALA A 357 18.94 13.23 1.45
C ALA A 357 18.90 12.45 2.78
N PRO A 358 20.00 11.75 3.15
CA PRO A 358 20.03 10.86 4.31
C PRO A 358 19.65 11.56 5.63
N PRO A 359 18.72 11.00 6.41
CA PRO A 359 18.42 11.52 7.73
C PRO A 359 19.65 11.35 8.65
N PRO A 360 19.92 12.29 9.57
CA PRO A 360 21.15 12.29 10.36
C PRO A 360 21.22 11.16 11.41
N ASP A 361 20.07 10.69 11.90
CA ASP A 361 19.96 9.76 13.04
C ASP A 361 19.18 8.48 12.71
N ARG A 362 18.82 8.28 11.43
CA ARG A 362 17.98 7.17 10.97
C ARG A 362 18.54 6.57 9.69
N GLN A 363 18.16 5.33 9.41
CA GLN A 363 18.36 4.71 8.11
C GLN A 363 17.19 5.05 7.17
N PRO A 364 17.40 5.06 5.84
CA PRO A 364 16.34 5.36 4.87
C PRO A 364 15.06 4.53 5.04
N TRP A 365 15.18 3.26 5.42
CA TRP A 365 14.01 2.41 5.65
C TRP A 365 13.18 2.83 6.87
N GLN A 366 13.81 3.38 7.91
CA GLN A 366 13.11 3.85 9.10
C GLN A 366 12.27 5.08 8.74
N PHE A 367 12.86 6.02 7.99
CA PHE A 367 12.13 7.17 7.46
C PHE A 367 10.93 6.74 6.61
N ALA A 368 11.10 5.76 5.71
CA ALA A 368 10.01 5.30 4.85
C ALA A 368 8.83 4.73 5.66
N VAL A 369 9.13 4.00 6.74
CA VAL A 369 8.12 3.45 7.66
C VAL A 369 7.41 4.57 8.43
N GLU A 370 8.15 5.53 8.96
CA GLU A 370 7.57 6.68 9.69
C GLU A 370 6.71 7.55 8.78
N ARG A 371 7.14 7.78 7.52
CA ARG A 371 6.38 8.54 6.52
C ARG A 371 5.08 7.86 6.16
N LEU A 372 5.10 6.54 5.95
CA LEU A 372 3.90 5.75 5.67
C LEU A 372 2.92 5.77 6.85
N ALA A 373 3.42 5.84 8.08
CA ALA A 373 2.57 5.87 9.27
C ALA A 373 1.71 7.14 9.38
N LEU A 374 2.16 8.25 8.79
CA LEU A 374 1.36 9.49 8.67
C LEU A 374 0.23 9.32 7.67
N GLU A 375 0.41 8.51 6.63
CA GLU A 375 -0.65 8.11 5.71
C GLU A 375 -1.59 7.04 6.31
N GLY A 376 -1.84 7.09 7.61
CA GLY A 376 -2.85 6.27 8.28
C GLY A 376 -2.58 4.76 8.32
N VAL A 377 -1.32 4.33 8.29
CA VAL A 377 -0.94 2.92 8.48
C VAL A 377 -0.31 2.72 9.86
N ASP A 378 -0.77 1.75 10.66
CA ASP A 378 0.03 1.25 11.77
C ASP A 378 1.11 0.35 11.19
N THR A 379 2.36 0.83 11.14
CA THR A 379 3.45 0.13 10.47
C THR A 379 4.14 -0.93 11.33
N HIS A 380 3.76 -1.06 12.60
CA HIS A 380 4.18 -2.18 13.44
C HIS A 380 3.37 -3.43 13.13
N THR A 381 2.08 -3.27 12.86
CA THR A 381 1.17 -4.36 12.52
C THR A 381 0.79 -4.41 11.05
N TRP A 382 1.18 -3.39 10.26
CA TRP A 382 0.76 -3.14 8.88
C TRP A 382 -0.76 -2.97 8.71
N THR A 383 -1.44 -2.58 9.79
CA THR A 383 -2.89 -2.39 9.83
C THR A 383 -3.27 -1.03 9.24
N PRO A 384 -4.12 -0.97 8.20
CA PRO A 384 -4.70 0.30 7.79
C PRO A 384 -5.61 0.84 8.90
N ARG A 385 -5.48 2.12 9.25
CA ARG A 385 -6.40 2.76 10.19
C ARG A 385 -7.79 2.83 9.58
N THR A 386 -8.83 2.77 10.41
CA THR A 386 -10.23 2.83 9.98
C THR A 386 -10.60 4.15 9.30
N THR A 387 -9.84 5.21 9.57
CA THR A 387 -9.98 6.54 8.96
C THR A 387 -9.22 6.69 7.65
N LEU A 388 -8.40 5.71 7.25
CA LEU A 388 -7.48 5.84 6.12
C LEU A 388 -8.17 6.24 4.81
N TRP A 389 -9.37 5.72 4.60
CA TRP A 389 -10.19 5.98 3.42
C TRP A 389 -11.38 6.89 3.69
N GLN A 390 -11.52 7.39 4.92
CA GLN A 390 -12.50 8.43 5.19
C GLN A 390 -11.96 9.68 4.52
N ASP A 391 -12.72 10.19 3.55
CA ASP A 391 -12.42 11.44 2.88
C ASP A 391 -12.08 12.51 3.93
N SER A 392 -10.88 13.07 3.86
CA SER A 392 -10.65 14.47 4.25
C SER A 392 -11.50 15.41 3.39
N GLY A 393 -12.08 14.90 2.29
CA GLY A 393 -13.13 15.50 1.44
C GLY A 393 -14.48 15.61 2.15
N GLY A 394 -14.46 16.38 3.24
CA GLY A 394 -15.63 16.70 4.04
C GLY A 394 -15.28 17.74 5.09
N LYS A 395 -14.55 18.80 4.72
CA LYS A 395 -14.53 20.08 5.44
C LYS A 395 -13.93 21.22 4.62
#